data_AF-A0A2M8K959-F1
#
_entry.id   AF-A0A2M8K959-F1
#
_cell.length_a   1.000
_cell.length_b   1.000
_cell.length_c   1.000
_cell.angle_alpha   90.00
_cell.angle_beta   90.00
_cell.angle_gamma   90.00
#
_symmetry.space_group_name_H-M   'P 1'
#
loop_
_entity.id
_entity.type
_entity.pdbx_description
1 polymer ?
#
loop_
_entity_poly.entity_id
_entity_poly.type
_entity_poly.pdbx_seq_one_letter_code
_entity_poly.pdbx_strand_id
1 'polypeptide(L)'
;MNNNNKPYSDIPGTTVFDGDMARIGFHLNQFCMSLMQESNRTAFKQNERAYLDKWPMTEAQKKAVIARDFSQLIALGGNIYYLVKISSSDGLSVAAAVSTMTNLSVDEYIDMMRRGGRSPEGNRYVVSNTSEEKQ
;
A
#
# COMPACT_ATOMS: atom_id res chain seq x y z
N MET A 1 11.48 -20.66 -5.31
CA MET A 1 10.16 -21.34 -5.45
C MET A 1 9.26 -20.37 -6.21
N ASN A 2 8.64 -20.81 -7.31
CA ASN A 2 7.83 -19.94 -8.15
C ASN A 2 6.56 -19.50 -7.40
N ASN A 3 6.42 -18.21 -7.15
CA ASN A 3 5.31 -17.58 -6.40
C ASN A 3 3.98 -17.50 -7.17
N ASN A 4 3.85 -18.19 -8.31
CA ASN A 4 2.76 -18.02 -9.26
C ASN A 4 1.53 -18.92 -9.01
N ASN A 5 1.40 -19.56 -7.85
CA ASN A 5 0.26 -20.43 -7.57
C ASN A 5 -0.30 -20.25 -6.15
N LYS A 6 -0.29 -19.00 -5.66
CA LYS A 6 -0.92 -18.69 -4.38
C LYS A 6 -2.43 -18.64 -4.58
N PRO A 7 -3.26 -19.18 -3.66
CA PRO A 7 -4.71 -19.31 -3.85
C PRO A 7 -5.48 -17.98 -3.93
N TYR A 8 -4.77 -16.84 -3.88
CA TYR A 8 -5.30 -15.48 -3.91
C TYR A 8 -4.66 -14.63 -5.02
N SER A 9 -3.86 -15.23 -5.90
CA SER A 9 -3.20 -14.48 -6.99
C SER A 9 -4.17 -13.98 -8.07
N ASP A 10 -5.40 -14.48 -8.05
CA ASP A 10 -6.48 -14.14 -8.97
C ASP A 10 -7.41 -13.03 -8.43
N ILE A 11 -7.09 -12.40 -7.29
CA ILE A 11 -7.89 -11.29 -6.76
C ILE A 11 -7.46 -9.97 -7.42
N PRO A 12 -8.31 -9.31 -8.23
CA PRO A 12 -7.94 -8.09 -8.95
C PRO A 12 -7.55 -6.95 -8.02
N GLY A 13 -6.46 -6.25 -8.33
CA GLY A 13 -6.02 -5.06 -7.61
C GLY A 13 -5.68 -5.30 -6.13
N THR A 14 -5.42 -6.54 -5.73
CA THR A 14 -5.18 -6.90 -4.34
C THR A 14 -3.81 -7.53 -4.18
N THR A 15 -2.99 -6.95 -3.29
CA THR A 15 -1.75 -7.58 -2.81
C THR A 15 -2.01 -8.15 -1.43
N VAL A 16 -2.05 -9.47 -1.30
CA VAL A 16 -2.22 -10.13 -0.01
C VAL A 16 -0.92 -10.06 0.79
N PHE A 17 -1.00 -9.58 2.03
CA PHE A 17 0.13 -9.47 2.93
C PHE A 17 0.42 -10.83 3.60
N ASP A 18 1.18 -11.67 2.91
CA ASP A 18 1.59 -12.98 3.38
C ASP A 18 3.02 -12.99 3.95
N GLY A 19 3.55 -14.19 4.23
CA GLY A 19 4.90 -14.33 4.77
C GLY A 19 6.02 -13.78 3.85
N ASP A 20 5.82 -13.79 2.53
CA ASP A 20 6.81 -13.23 1.60
C ASP A 20 6.78 -11.70 1.63
N MET A 21 5.59 -11.11 1.55
CA MET A 21 5.43 -9.65 1.64
C MET A 21 5.89 -9.11 2.99
N ALA A 22 5.64 -9.84 4.08
CA ALA A 22 6.14 -9.50 5.40
C ALA A 22 7.68 -9.47 5.47
N ARG A 23 8.35 -10.42 4.80
CA ARG A 23 9.82 -10.45 4.70
C ARG A 23 10.36 -9.32 3.84
N ILE A 24 9.76 -9.05 2.68
CA ILE A 24 10.15 -7.95 1.78
C ILE A 24 10.01 -6.59 2.47
N GLY A 25 8.91 -6.38 3.18
CA GLY A 25 8.57 -5.11 3.79
C GLY A 25 8.98 -4.93 5.24
N PHE A 26 9.74 -5.87 5.84
CA PHE A 26 10.00 -5.86 7.29
C PHE A 26 10.50 -4.50 7.79
N HIS A 27 11.54 -3.94 7.17
CA HIS A 27 12.11 -2.66 7.59
C HIS A 27 11.22 -1.47 7.26
N LEU A 28 10.48 -1.50 6.14
CA LEU A 28 9.49 -0.49 5.80
C LEU A 28 8.38 -0.43 6.87
N ASN A 29 7.84 -1.59 7.25
CA ASN A 29 6.78 -1.68 8.26
C ASN A 29 7.30 -1.24 9.65
N GLN A 30 8.53 -1.62 10.02
CA GLN A 30 9.15 -1.16 11.28
C GLN A 30 9.42 0.34 11.30
N PHE A 31 9.84 0.95 10.18
CA PHE A 31 9.89 2.40 10.04
C PHE A 31 8.54 3.04 10.34
N CYS A 32 7.45 2.52 9.75
CA CYS A 32 6.12 3.05 10.01
C CYS A 32 5.70 2.94 11.49
N MET A 33 6.13 1.91 12.21
CA MET A 33 5.88 1.80 13.66
C MET A 33 6.60 2.87 14.46
N SER A 34 7.79 3.31 14.04
CA SER A 34 8.52 4.36 14.76
C SER A 34 7.74 5.68 14.81
N LEU A 35 6.93 5.95 13.79
CA LEU A 35 6.09 7.14 13.68
C LEU A 35 4.94 7.20 14.70
N MET A 36 4.72 6.15 15.49
CA MET A 36 3.80 6.22 16.64
C MET A 36 4.31 7.19 17.71
N GLN A 37 5.63 7.39 17.82
CA GLN A 37 6.21 8.36 18.74
C GLN A 37 6.27 9.75 18.12
N GLU A 38 5.90 10.77 18.88
CA GLU A 38 5.86 12.15 18.41
C GLU A 38 7.23 12.69 18.00
N SER A 39 8.26 12.45 18.80
CA SER A 39 9.65 12.85 18.52
C SER A 39 10.13 12.31 17.17
N ASN A 40 9.75 11.09 16.82
CA ASN A 40 10.07 10.46 15.54
C ASN A 40 9.34 11.11 14.37
N ARG A 41 8.06 11.48 14.54
CA ARG A 41 7.33 12.23 13.51
C ARG A 41 7.97 13.59 13.25
N THR A 42 8.35 14.29 14.32
CA THR A 42 9.04 15.59 14.21
C THR A 42 10.36 15.44 13.47
N ALA A 43 11.19 14.44 13.83
CA ALA A 43 12.46 14.19 13.15
C ALA A 43 12.27 13.77 11.68
N PHE A 44 11.27 12.95 11.37
CA PHE A 44 10.92 12.57 10.01
C PHE A 44 10.52 13.80 9.18
N LYS A 45 9.63 14.65 9.69
CA LYS A 45 9.18 15.87 8.99
C LYS A 45 10.28 16.91 8.77
N GLN A 46 11.25 17.00 9.68
CA GLN A 46 12.38 17.93 9.54
C GLN A 46 13.27 17.58 8.34
N ASN A 47 13.53 16.29 8.13
CA ASN A 47 14.27 15.82 6.96
C ASN A 47 13.93 14.35 6.69
N GLU A 48 12.97 14.13 5.80
CA GLU A 48 12.44 12.79 5.52
C GLU A 48 13.54 11.86 5.04
N ARG A 49 14.38 12.32 4.11
CA ARG A 49 15.45 11.51 3.53
C ARG A 49 16.46 11.09 4.60
N ALA A 50 16.94 12.03 5.41
CA ALA A 50 17.89 11.73 6.47
C ALA A 50 17.31 10.81 7.56
N TYR A 51 16.00 10.90 7.84
CA TYR A 51 15.34 9.97 8.76
C TYR A 51 15.24 8.57 8.16
N LEU A 52 14.86 8.46 6.89
CA LEU A 52 14.75 7.19 6.16
C LEU A 52 16.09 6.49 5.95
N ASP A 53 17.19 7.23 5.82
CA ASP A 53 18.54 6.65 5.69
C ASP A 53 19.04 5.95 6.97
N LYS A 54 18.35 6.11 8.10
CA LYS A 54 18.60 5.34 9.35
C LYS A 54 18.00 3.94 9.30
N TRP A 55 17.13 3.66 8.33
CA TRP A 55 16.45 2.37 8.19
C TRP A 55 17.07 1.57 7.04
N PRO A 56 17.29 0.26 7.21
CA PRO A 56 17.78 -0.63 6.15
C PRO A 56 16.66 -0.97 5.14
N MET A 57 16.08 0.08 4.55
CA MET A 57 15.07 0.02 3.50
C MET A 57 15.76 0.11 2.13
N THR A 58 15.13 -0.50 1.13
CA THR A 58 15.57 -0.33 -0.26
C THR A 58 15.34 1.11 -0.74
N GLU A 59 16.12 1.55 -1.72
CA GLU A 59 15.92 2.88 -2.32
C GLU A 59 14.54 3.06 -2.94
N ALA A 60 13.95 1.99 -3.49
CA ALA A 60 12.57 2.01 -3.99
C ALA A 60 11.57 2.29 -2.86
N GLN A 61 11.72 1.64 -1.70
CA GLN A 61 10.85 1.88 -0.54
C GLN A 61 11.01 3.32 -0.03
N LYS A 62 12.24 3.82 0.10
CA LYS A 62 12.47 5.21 0.55
C LYS A 62 11.86 6.24 -0.40
N LYS A 63 12.03 6.06 -1.72
CA LYS A 63 11.43 6.92 -2.74
C LYS A 63 9.91 6.90 -2.67
N ALA A 64 9.31 5.72 -2.52
CA ALA A 64 7.86 5.57 -2.41
C ALA A 64 7.30 6.24 -1.13
N VAL A 65 8.03 6.20 -0.01
CA VAL A 65 7.65 6.95 1.20
C VAL A 65 7.67 8.45 0.94
N ILE A 66 8.76 8.98 0.38
CA ILE A 66 8.89 10.42 0.09
C ILE A 66 7.79 10.88 -0.88
N ALA A 67 7.50 10.08 -1.90
CA ALA A 67 6.45 10.36 -2.89
C ALA A 67 5.02 10.14 -2.36
N ARG A 68 4.84 9.55 -1.17
CA ARG A 68 3.55 9.11 -0.63
C ARG A 68 2.79 8.16 -1.58
N ASP A 69 3.52 7.34 -2.32
CA ASP A 69 2.96 6.36 -3.27
C ASP A 69 2.58 5.07 -2.52
N PHE A 70 1.37 5.05 -1.94
CA PHE A 70 0.89 3.92 -1.14
C PHE A 70 0.71 2.64 -1.96
N SER A 71 0.34 2.76 -3.24
CA SER A 71 0.24 1.60 -4.15
C SER A 71 1.60 0.95 -4.35
N GLN A 72 2.64 1.75 -4.59
CA GLN A 72 4.01 1.27 -4.71
C GLN A 72 4.55 0.74 -3.36
N LEU A 73 4.21 1.37 -2.24
CA LEU A 73 4.59 0.89 -0.91
C LEU A 73 4.00 -0.49 -0.60
N ILE A 74 2.74 -0.74 -0.97
CA ILE A 74 2.12 -2.07 -0.85
C ILE A 74 2.85 -3.09 -1.71
N ALA A 75 3.13 -2.76 -2.97
CA ALA A 75 3.90 -3.63 -3.88
C ALA A 75 5.32 -3.93 -3.35
N LEU A 76 5.89 -3.04 -2.53
CA LEU A 76 7.19 -3.18 -1.89
C LEU A 76 7.13 -3.80 -0.48
N GLY A 77 6.07 -4.53 -0.15
CA GLY A 77 5.92 -5.27 1.11
C GLY A 77 5.29 -4.47 2.24
N GLY A 78 4.86 -3.23 2.00
CA GLY A 78 4.15 -2.43 2.97
C GLY A 78 2.78 -3.02 3.29
N ASN A 79 2.45 -3.16 4.56
CA ASN A 79 1.09 -3.49 4.99
C ASN A 79 0.33 -2.20 5.30
N ILE A 80 -0.88 -2.04 4.77
CA ILE A 80 -1.65 -0.80 4.91
C ILE A 80 -1.81 -0.35 6.37
N TYR A 81 -1.99 -1.27 7.33
CA TYR A 81 -2.11 -0.91 8.75
C TYR A 81 -0.85 -0.28 9.32
N TYR A 82 0.33 -0.56 8.75
CA TYR A 82 1.57 0.12 9.07
C TYR A 82 1.66 1.44 8.30
N LEU A 83 1.43 1.40 6.99
CA LEU A 83 1.58 2.56 6.11
C LEU A 83 0.70 3.76 6.50
N VAL A 84 -0.50 3.54 7.05
CA VAL A 84 -1.37 4.64 7.51
C VAL A 84 -0.69 5.55 8.56
N LYS A 85 0.37 5.10 9.26
CA LYS A 85 1.12 5.97 10.17
C LYS A 85 1.87 7.10 9.43
N ILE A 86 2.21 6.91 8.16
CA ILE A 86 2.77 7.97 7.30
C ILE A 86 1.69 9.04 7.10
N SER A 87 0.51 8.67 6.59
CA SER A 87 -0.59 9.61 6.35
C SER A 87 -1.08 10.28 7.64
N SER A 88 -1.15 9.54 8.75
CA SER A 88 -1.50 10.13 10.06
C SER A 88 -0.43 11.11 10.55
N SER A 89 0.85 10.88 10.22
CA SER A 89 1.90 11.86 10.50
C SER A 89 1.70 13.13 9.69
N ASP A 90 1.19 13.03 8.46
CA ASP A 90 0.84 14.18 7.62
C ASP A 90 -0.49 14.85 8.01
N GLY A 91 -1.22 14.30 8.99
CA GLY A 91 -2.53 14.82 9.40
C GLY A 91 -3.67 14.43 8.46
N LEU A 92 -3.45 13.48 7.55
CA LEU A 92 -4.45 13.00 6.62
C LEU A 92 -5.35 11.93 7.27
N SER A 93 -6.63 11.95 6.90
CA SER A 93 -7.56 10.88 7.24
C SER A 93 -7.22 9.60 6.47
N VAL A 94 -7.67 8.45 6.98
CA VAL A 94 -7.50 7.16 6.29
C VAL A 94 -8.21 7.17 4.93
N ALA A 95 -9.38 7.79 4.83
CA ALA A 95 -10.12 7.89 3.56
C ALA A 95 -9.33 8.70 2.51
N ALA A 96 -8.73 9.83 2.91
CA ALA A 96 -7.88 10.62 2.04
C ALA A 96 -6.66 9.80 1.58
N ALA A 97 -5.98 9.11 2.49
CA ALA A 97 -4.84 8.25 2.15
C ALA A 97 -5.23 7.12 1.18
N VAL A 98 -6.31 6.39 1.46
CA VAL A 98 -6.75 5.26 0.63
C VAL A 98 -7.24 5.70 -0.74
N SER A 99 -7.86 6.88 -0.86
CA SER A 99 -8.31 7.40 -2.16
C SER A 99 -7.15 7.55 -3.16
N THR A 100 -5.92 7.82 -2.69
CA THR A 100 -4.72 7.93 -3.55
C THR A 100 -4.33 6.63 -4.24
N MET A 101 -4.84 5.49 -3.76
CA MET A 101 -4.63 4.17 -4.37
C MET A 101 -5.71 3.83 -5.40
N THR A 102 -6.57 4.80 -5.74
CA THR A 102 -7.64 4.68 -6.73
C THR A 102 -7.47 5.74 -7.82
N ASN A 103 -8.26 5.66 -8.89
CA ASN A 103 -8.30 6.69 -9.92
C ASN A 103 -9.34 7.79 -9.61
N LEU A 104 -9.81 7.88 -8.35
CA LEU A 104 -10.79 8.85 -7.92
C LEU A 104 -10.11 9.97 -7.12
N SER A 105 -10.63 11.18 -7.24
CA SER A 105 -10.36 12.24 -6.26
C SER A 105 -10.90 11.85 -4.87
N VAL A 106 -10.43 12.55 -3.83
CA VAL A 106 -10.90 12.31 -2.44
C VAL A 106 -12.41 12.47 -2.34
N ASP A 107 -12.98 13.48 -2.99
CA ASP A 107 -14.42 13.76 -2.96
C ASP A 107 -15.23 12.68 -3.68
N GLU A 108 -14.78 12.24 -4.86
CA GLU A 108 -15.41 11.13 -5.60
C GLU A 108 -15.34 9.81 -4.82
N TYR A 109 -14.20 9.55 -4.15
CA TYR A 109 -14.05 8.38 -3.30
C TYR A 109 -15.02 8.42 -2.11
N ILE A 110 -15.13 9.55 -1.42
CA ILE A 110 -16.07 9.72 -0.30
C ILE A 110 -17.52 9.56 -0.78
N ASP A 111 -17.87 10.14 -1.92
CA ASP A 111 -19.20 10.02 -2.49
C ASP A 111 -19.53 8.57 -2.90
N MET A 112 -18.57 7.86 -3.52
CA MET A 112 -18.70 6.42 -3.80
C MET A 112 -18.97 5.63 -2.51
N MET A 113 -18.24 5.92 -1.42
CA MET A 113 -18.45 5.27 -0.12
C MET A 113 -19.84 5.57 0.46
N ARG A 114 -20.35 6.80 0.31
CA ARG A 114 -21.71 7.19 0.75
C ARG A 114 -22.81 6.49 -0.04
N ARG A 115 -22.56 6.20 -1.32
CA ARG A 115 -23.51 5.50 -2.22
C ARG A 115 -23.49 3.97 -2.11
N GLY A 116 -22.81 3.42 -1.09
CA GLY A 116 -22.76 1.97 -0.84
C GLY A 116 -21.42 1.31 -1.19
N GLY A 117 -20.42 2.08 -1.60
CA GLY A 117 -19.06 1.59 -1.87
C GLY A 117 -18.87 1.00 -3.27
N ARG A 118 -17.67 0.50 -3.53
CA ARG A 118 -17.31 -0.11 -4.81
C ARG A 118 -18.00 -1.47 -4.97
N SER A 119 -18.68 -1.65 -6.10
CA SER A 119 -19.32 -2.93 -6.45
C SER A 119 -18.27 -4.05 -6.64
N PRO A 120 -18.52 -5.25 -6.09
CA PRO A 120 -17.67 -6.41 -6.32
C PRO A 120 -17.82 -7.01 -7.73
N GLU A 121 -18.89 -6.71 -8.46
CA GLU A 121 -19.10 -7.19 -9.83
C GLU A 121 -17.93 -6.76 -10.73
N GLY A 122 -17.33 -7.73 -11.45
CA GLY A 122 -16.12 -7.51 -12.24
C GLY A 122 -14.80 -7.43 -11.45
N ASN A 123 -14.84 -7.48 -10.11
CA ASN A 123 -13.67 -7.30 -9.23
C ASN A 123 -13.41 -8.47 -8.29
N ARG A 124 -14.06 -9.63 -8.52
CA ARG A 124 -13.90 -10.83 -7.69
C ARG A 124 -12.71 -11.69 -8.11
N TYR A 125 -12.54 -11.86 -9.42
CA TYR A 125 -11.52 -12.71 -10.02
C TYR A 125 -10.93 -12.03 -11.25
N VAL A 126 -9.64 -12.22 -11.50
CA VAL A 126 -9.00 -11.85 -12.76
C VAL A 126 -9.59 -12.76 -13.84
N VAL A 127 -10.22 -12.19 -14.86
CA VAL A 127 -10.73 -12.97 -15.99
C VAL A 127 -9.54 -13.47 -16.79
N SER A 128 -9.20 -14.75 -16.67
CA SER A 128 -8.28 -15.38 -17.61
C SER A 128 -9.04 -15.55 -18.94
N ASN A 129 -8.67 -14.79 -19.97
CA ASN A 129 -9.04 -15.15 -21.34
C ASN A 129 -8.36 -16.49 -21.66
N THR A 130 -9.04 -17.58 -21.31
CA THR A 130 -8.68 -18.92 -21.77
C THR A 130 -9.48 -19.18 -23.04
N SER A 131 -9.13 -18.43 -24.08
CA SER A 131 -9.52 -18.70 -25.46
C SER A 131 -8.28 -19.22 -26.18
N GLU A 132 -8.43 -20.41 -26.78
CA GLU A 132 -7.48 -21.24 -27.55
C GLU A 132 -7.18 -22.56 -26.82
N GLU A 133 -7.38 -23.77 -27.36
CA GLU A 133 -7.87 -24.31 -28.62
C GLU A 133 -8.25 -25.77 -28.29
N LYS A 134 -9.42 -26.23 -28.70
CA LYS A 134 -9.63 -27.68 -28.91
C LYS A 134 -9.98 -27.86 -30.38
N GLN A 135 -9.08 -28.60 -31.03
CA GLN A 135 -9.15 -29.15 -32.38
C GLN A 135 -10.53 -29.72 -32.72
#